data_AF-A0A2E5HML7-F1
#
_entry.id   AF-A0A2E5HML7-F1
#
_cell.length_a   1.000
_cell.length_b   1.000
_cell.length_c   1.000
_cell.angle_alpha   90.00
_cell.angle_beta   90.00
_cell.angle_gamma   90.00
#
_symmetry.space_group_name_H-M   'P 1'
#
loop_
_entity.id
_entity.type
_entity.pdbx_description
1 polymer ?
#
loop_
_entity_poly.entity_id
_entity_poly.type
_entity_poly.pdbx_seq_one_letter_code
_entity_poly.pdbx_strand_id
1 'polypeptide(L)'
;MNDDRLPTGEYNFLEYFCNKRGCDCRRSHIAVTSPQANNEVLATISFGWESLEFYADWMSCSLSDPMVSDMKGPALLPMNKQSEYSEVLFDKFISVVLDDTYTERVKRHYRLFKDSLQRDSSTRGHRNRKDKRKAKRAIRKKNRKKR
;
A
#
# COMPACT_ATOMS: atom_id res chain seq x y z
N MET A 1 -15.26 -2.88 -28.15
CA MET A 1 -16.53 -2.53 -27.48
C MET A 1 -16.33 -1.17 -26.83
N ASN A 2 -16.91 -0.11 -27.41
CA ASN A 2 -17.04 1.15 -26.68
C ASN A 2 -18.06 0.91 -25.57
N ASP A 3 -17.65 1.11 -24.33
CA ASP A 3 -18.60 1.27 -23.23
C ASP A 3 -18.85 2.77 -23.17
N ASP A 4 -19.97 3.23 -23.74
CA ASP A 4 -20.31 4.65 -23.83
C ASP A 4 -20.41 5.34 -22.45
N ARG A 5 -20.33 4.57 -21.36
CA ARG A 5 -20.32 5.05 -19.97
C ARG A 5 -18.94 5.51 -19.48
N LEU A 6 -17.85 5.16 -20.18
CA LEU A 6 -16.50 5.59 -19.81
C LEU A 6 -15.90 6.44 -20.95
N PRO A 7 -15.55 7.71 -20.70
CA PRO A 7 -14.91 8.55 -21.71
C PRO A 7 -13.68 7.89 -22.31
N THR A 8 -13.49 8.05 -23.62
CA THR A 8 -12.27 7.55 -24.26
C THR A 8 -11.06 8.32 -23.74
N GLY A 9 -10.05 7.61 -23.25
CA GLY A 9 -8.87 8.26 -22.69
C GLY A 9 -7.91 7.29 -22.02
N GLU A 10 -6.93 7.88 -21.34
CA GLU A 10 -5.94 7.14 -20.56
C GLU A 10 -6.42 7.03 -19.12
N TYR A 11 -6.26 5.84 -18.54
CA TYR A 11 -6.57 5.55 -17.16
C TYR A 11 -5.36 4.90 -16.49
N ASN A 12 -4.92 5.49 -15.39
CA ASN A 12 -3.73 5.10 -14.65
C ASN A 12 -4.13 4.37 -13.37
N PHE A 13 -3.59 3.16 -13.18
CA PHE A 13 -3.80 2.33 -12.00
C PHE A 13 -2.58 2.44 -11.08
N LEU A 14 -2.70 3.25 -10.03
CA LEU A 14 -1.61 3.57 -9.10
C LEU A 14 -1.72 2.72 -7.83
N GLU A 15 -0.69 1.92 -7.55
CA GLU A 15 -0.63 1.03 -6.39
C GLU A 15 -0.16 1.78 -5.11
N TYR A 16 -0.91 1.63 -4.03
CA TYR A 16 -0.62 2.16 -2.70
C TYR A 16 -0.60 1.04 -1.66
N PHE A 17 0.43 1.05 -0.80
CA PHE A 17 0.62 0.01 0.21
C PHE A 17 0.63 0.58 1.63
N CYS A 18 0.22 -0.24 2.60
CA CYS A 18 0.23 0.12 4.01
C CYS A 18 1.66 0.40 4.53
N ASN A 19 1.91 1.64 4.96
CA ASN A 19 3.19 2.09 5.48
C ASN A 19 3.39 1.82 7.00
N LYS A 20 2.37 1.28 7.68
CA LYS A 20 2.47 0.92 9.11
C LYS A 20 3.58 -0.11 9.30
N ARG A 21 4.52 0.19 10.20
CA ARG A 21 5.62 -0.72 10.55
C ARG A 21 5.06 -1.96 11.25
N GLY A 22 5.61 -3.12 10.91
CA GLY A 22 5.15 -4.42 11.42
C GLY A 22 3.81 -4.91 10.87
N CYS A 23 3.10 -4.10 10.07
CA CYS A 23 1.88 -4.53 9.40
C CYS A 23 2.23 -5.30 8.12
N ASP A 24 1.84 -6.58 8.02
CA ASP A 24 1.93 -7.39 6.79
C ASP A 24 0.53 -7.69 6.23
N CYS A 25 -0.26 -6.65 5.96
CA CYS A 25 -1.66 -6.81 5.54
C CYS A 25 -1.84 -7.44 4.14
N ARG A 26 -0.76 -7.58 3.34
CA ARG A 26 -0.77 -8.16 1.99
C ARG A 26 -1.95 -7.73 1.10
N ARG A 27 -2.27 -6.43 1.18
CA ARG A 27 -3.27 -5.74 0.36
C ARG A 27 -2.65 -4.51 -0.30
N SER A 28 -3.15 -4.21 -1.49
CA SER A 28 -2.93 -2.95 -2.20
C SER A 28 -4.21 -2.13 -2.24
N HIS A 29 -4.08 -0.80 -2.19
CA HIS A 29 -5.12 0.12 -2.63
C HIS A 29 -4.70 0.67 -3.98
N ILE A 30 -5.56 0.59 -4.98
CA ILE A 30 -5.29 0.97 -6.35
C ILE A 30 -6.17 2.19 -6.64
N ALA A 31 -5.54 3.35 -6.80
CA ALA A 31 -6.25 4.54 -7.23
C ALA A 31 -6.27 4.59 -8.75
N VAL A 32 -7.46 4.71 -9.32
CA VAL A 32 -7.65 4.91 -10.75
C VAL A 32 -7.73 6.41 -11.02
N THR A 33 -6.84 6.92 -11.86
CA THR A 33 -6.75 8.35 -12.21
C THR A 33 -6.76 8.53 -13.71
N SER A 34 -7.05 9.74 -14.19
CA SER A 34 -7.04 10.04 -15.63
C SER A 34 -6.50 11.45 -15.88
N PRO A 35 -5.60 11.66 -16.85
CA PRO A 35 -5.15 12.99 -17.24
C PRO A 35 -6.30 13.91 -17.66
N GLN A 36 -7.33 13.36 -18.30
CA GLN A 36 -8.55 14.08 -18.71
C GLN A 36 -9.33 14.63 -17.51
N ALA A 37 -9.17 14.03 -16.32
CA ALA A 37 -9.75 14.47 -15.06
C ALA A 37 -8.69 15.13 -14.15
N ASN A 38 -7.68 15.81 -14.71
CA ASN A 38 -6.59 16.45 -13.97
C ASN A 38 -5.84 15.51 -13.00
N ASN A 39 -5.78 14.21 -13.32
CA ASN A 39 -5.25 13.15 -12.47
C ASN A 39 -5.97 13.00 -11.12
N GLU A 40 -7.21 13.44 -11.02
CA GLU A 40 -8.05 13.14 -9.86
C GLU A 40 -8.34 11.64 -9.76
N VAL A 41 -8.53 11.18 -8.52
CA VAL A 41 -8.97 9.80 -8.25
C VAL A 41 -10.42 9.63 -8.67
N LEU A 42 -10.65 8.77 -9.66
CA LEU A 42 -11.96 8.41 -10.20
C LEU A 42 -12.53 7.16 -9.53
N ALA A 43 -11.67 6.25 -9.08
CA ALA A 43 -12.07 5.07 -8.33
C ALA A 43 -10.96 4.65 -7.37
N THR A 44 -11.34 4.06 -6.23
CA THR A 44 -10.38 3.38 -5.34
C THR A 44 -10.76 1.92 -5.18
N ILE A 45 -9.86 1.03 -5.59
CA ILE A 45 -10.03 -0.42 -5.57
C ILE A 45 -9.07 -1.00 -4.53
N SER A 46 -9.54 -1.89 -3.67
CA SER A 46 -8.67 -2.70 -2.82
C SER A 46 -8.39 -4.00 -3.53
N PHE A 47 -7.19 -4.53 -3.35
CA PHE A 47 -6.84 -5.84 -3.89
C PHE A 47 -6.02 -6.63 -2.86
N GLY A 48 -6.62 -7.70 -2.35
CA GLY A 48 -5.95 -8.65 -1.47
C GLY A 48 -5.73 -10.01 -2.15
N TRP A 49 -4.52 -10.55 -2.06
CA TRP A 49 -4.14 -11.77 -2.78
C TRP A 49 -4.01 -13.02 -1.91
N GLU A 50 -4.13 -12.90 -0.59
CA GLU A 50 -4.09 -14.04 0.32
C GLU A 50 -5.44 -14.72 0.50
N SER A 51 -5.43 -15.86 1.19
CA SER A 51 -6.64 -16.62 1.50
C SER A 51 -7.49 -15.93 2.58
N LEU A 52 -8.75 -16.35 2.72
CA LEU A 52 -9.63 -15.80 3.76
C LEU A 52 -9.12 -16.17 5.16
N GLU A 53 -8.54 -17.37 5.31
CA GLU A 53 -7.92 -17.84 6.55
C GLU A 53 -6.75 -16.94 6.96
N PHE A 54 -5.88 -16.57 6.02
CA PHE A 54 -4.81 -15.61 6.28
C PHE A 54 -5.38 -14.29 6.83
N TYR A 55 -6.45 -13.78 6.22
CA TYR A 55 -7.03 -12.50 6.65
C TYR A 55 -7.75 -12.61 7.99
N ALA A 56 -8.45 -13.71 8.27
CA ALA A 56 -9.05 -13.98 9.57
C ALA A 56 -7.98 -14.01 10.67
N ASP A 57 -6.88 -14.74 10.44
CA ASP A 57 -5.74 -14.80 11.36
C ASP A 57 -5.07 -13.43 11.53
N TRP A 58 -4.81 -12.72 10.43
CA TRP A 58 -4.18 -11.40 10.44
C TRP A 58 -5.01 -10.35 11.19
N MET A 59 -6.35 -10.40 11.08
CA MET A 59 -7.27 -9.55 11.82
C MET A 59 -7.54 -10.04 13.24
N SER A 60 -7.12 -11.28 13.57
CA SER A 60 -7.45 -11.95 14.83
C SER A 60 -8.96 -12.04 15.06
N CYS A 61 -9.71 -12.42 14.03
CA CYS A 61 -11.16 -12.62 14.07
C CYS A 61 -11.58 -13.98 13.49
N SER A 62 -12.87 -14.30 13.57
CA SER A 62 -13.41 -15.53 12.99
C SER A 62 -13.41 -15.47 11.46
N LEU A 63 -13.21 -16.62 10.80
CA LEU A 63 -13.37 -16.75 9.35
C LEU A 63 -14.78 -16.35 8.87
N SER A 64 -15.78 -16.48 9.74
CA SER A 64 -17.16 -16.08 9.45
C SER A 64 -17.43 -14.58 9.62
N ASP A 65 -16.45 -13.79 10.04
CA ASP A 65 -16.60 -12.35 10.16
C ASP A 65 -16.80 -11.73 8.76
N PRO A 66 -17.88 -10.97 8.52
CA PRO A 66 -18.16 -10.37 7.21
C PRO A 66 -17.00 -9.54 6.66
N MET A 67 -16.21 -8.91 7.55
CA MET A 67 -15.07 -8.11 7.14
C MET A 67 -13.99 -8.93 6.43
N VAL A 68 -13.87 -10.23 6.70
CA VAL A 68 -12.87 -11.13 6.09
C VAL A 68 -13.12 -11.28 4.59
N SER A 69 -14.38 -11.35 4.18
CA SER A 69 -14.75 -11.44 2.76
C SER A 69 -14.25 -10.22 1.98
N ASP A 70 -14.37 -9.03 2.57
CA ASP A 70 -13.94 -7.76 1.96
C ASP A 70 -12.41 -7.60 1.90
N MET A 71 -11.65 -8.52 2.50
CA MET A 71 -10.19 -8.49 2.47
C MET A 71 -9.60 -9.12 1.22
N LYS A 72 -10.28 -10.10 0.64
CA LYS A 72 -9.77 -10.92 -0.47
C LYS A 72 -10.32 -10.45 -1.82
N GLY A 73 -9.45 -10.46 -2.81
CA GLY A 73 -9.79 -10.12 -4.19
C GLY A 73 -9.91 -8.61 -4.41
N PRO A 74 -10.32 -8.22 -5.62
CA PRO A 74 -10.62 -6.85 -5.95
C PRO A 74 -11.97 -6.43 -5.35
N ALA A 75 -12.04 -5.27 -4.70
CA ALA A 75 -13.31 -4.67 -4.27
C ALA A 75 -13.20 -3.15 -4.27
N LEU A 76 -14.27 -2.43 -4.65
CA LEU A 76 -14.33 -0.98 -4.43
C LEU A 76 -14.26 -0.69 -2.92
N LEU A 77 -13.52 0.34 -2.50
CA LEU A 77 -13.60 0.85 -1.12
C LEU A 77 -14.63 1.97 -1.06
N PRO A 78 -15.85 1.75 -0.55
CA PRO A 78 -16.90 2.77 -0.57
C PRO A 78 -16.55 4.00 0.28
N MET A 79 -15.68 3.83 1.28
CA MET A 79 -15.23 4.90 2.18
C MET A 79 -14.18 5.84 1.54
N ASN A 80 -13.69 5.51 0.35
CA ASN A 80 -12.71 6.31 -0.38
C ASN A 80 -13.38 7.10 -1.51
N LYS A 81 -12.62 7.98 -2.19
CA LYS A 81 -13.14 8.70 -3.35
C LYS A 81 -13.56 7.72 -4.45
N GLN A 82 -14.81 7.84 -4.84
CA GLN A 82 -15.46 7.15 -5.96
C GLN A 82 -16.16 8.22 -6.81
N SER A 83 -16.04 8.11 -8.13
CA SER A 83 -16.81 8.89 -9.10
C SER A 83 -17.95 8.07 -9.71
N GLU A 84 -18.75 8.67 -10.58
CA GLU A 84 -19.75 7.96 -11.39
C GLU A 84 -19.13 6.84 -12.26
N TYR A 85 -17.84 6.91 -12.55
CA TYR A 85 -17.13 5.89 -13.36
C TYR A 85 -16.62 4.70 -12.55
N SER A 86 -16.84 4.65 -11.23
CA SER A 86 -16.16 3.68 -10.36
C SER A 86 -16.49 2.22 -10.69
N GLU A 87 -17.76 1.93 -10.97
CA GLU A 87 -18.20 0.58 -11.31
C GLU A 87 -17.61 0.11 -12.65
N VAL A 88 -17.71 0.94 -13.70
CA VAL A 88 -17.14 0.59 -15.01
C VAL A 88 -15.62 0.47 -14.96
N LEU A 89 -14.93 1.32 -14.19
CA LEU A 89 -13.48 1.22 -13.99
C LEU A 89 -13.09 -0.04 -13.21
N PHE A 90 -13.91 -0.46 -12.24
CA PHE A 90 -13.73 -1.71 -11.52
C PHE A 90 -13.90 -2.92 -12.45
N ASP A 91 -14.92 -2.91 -13.31
CA ASP A 91 -15.12 -3.96 -14.32
C ASP A 91 -13.95 -4.03 -15.31
N LYS A 92 -13.41 -2.87 -15.74
CA LYS A 92 -12.21 -2.81 -16.58
C LYS A 92 -10.97 -3.30 -15.85
N PHE A 93 -10.84 -3.00 -14.56
CA PHE A 93 -9.76 -3.54 -13.75
C PHE A 93 -9.79 -5.06 -13.75
N ILE A 94 -10.95 -5.67 -13.45
CA ILE A 94 -11.08 -7.13 -13.41
C ILE A 94 -10.85 -7.75 -14.80
N SER A 95 -11.44 -7.19 -15.85
CA SER A 95 -11.45 -7.82 -17.17
C SER A 95 -10.20 -7.58 -18.03
N VAL A 96 -9.47 -6.50 -17.79
CA VAL A 96 -8.33 -6.08 -18.64
C VAL A 96 -7.02 -6.04 -17.89
N VAL A 97 -7.03 -5.62 -16.62
CA VAL A 97 -5.80 -5.33 -15.86
C VAL A 97 -5.41 -6.48 -14.95
N LEU A 98 -6.39 -7.11 -14.29
CA LEU A 98 -6.16 -8.11 -13.28
C LEU A 98 -5.96 -9.49 -13.93
N ASP A 99 -4.69 -9.84 -14.13
CA ASP A 99 -4.25 -11.19 -14.46
C ASP A 99 -3.21 -11.71 -13.44
N ASP A 100 -2.71 -12.92 -13.65
CA ASP A 100 -1.68 -13.50 -12.80
C ASP A 100 -0.38 -12.68 -12.85
N THR A 101 -0.05 -12.11 -14.02
CA THR A 101 1.13 -11.25 -14.21
C THR A 101 1.06 -9.99 -13.35
N TYR A 102 -0.09 -9.31 -13.37
CA TYR A 102 -0.39 -8.14 -12.57
C TYR A 102 -0.38 -8.49 -11.09
N THR A 103 -0.99 -9.61 -10.71
CA THR A 103 -1.00 -10.09 -9.32
C THR A 103 0.42 -10.30 -8.78
N GLU A 104 1.28 -10.98 -9.53
CA GLU A 104 2.68 -11.18 -9.13
C GLU A 104 3.48 -9.87 -9.12
N ARG A 105 3.18 -8.93 -10.01
CA ARG A 105 3.76 -7.59 -10.00
C ARG A 105 3.40 -6.85 -8.71
N VAL A 106 2.12 -6.82 -8.32
CA VAL A 106 1.67 -6.19 -7.07
C VAL A 106 2.36 -6.82 -5.87
N LYS A 107 2.42 -8.17 -5.78
CA LYS A 107 3.13 -8.87 -4.69
C LYS A 107 4.62 -8.52 -4.63
N ARG A 108 5.27 -8.38 -5.79
CA ARG A 108 6.67 -7.95 -5.87
C ARG A 108 6.83 -6.51 -5.38
N HIS A 109 6.01 -5.58 -5.87
CA HIS A 109 6.06 -4.17 -5.46
C HIS A 109 5.78 -3.99 -3.97
N TYR A 110 4.82 -4.75 -3.43
CA TYR A 110 4.53 -4.80 -2.01
C TYR A 110 5.78 -5.17 -1.20
N ARG A 111 6.44 -6.28 -1.54
CA ARG A 111 7.68 -6.71 -0.86
C ARG A 111 8.77 -5.64 -0.92
N LEU A 112 9.04 -5.10 -2.12
CA LEU A 112 10.02 -4.02 -2.30
C LEU A 112 9.72 -2.79 -1.41
N PHE A 113 8.44 -2.42 -1.32
CA PHE A 113 8.00 -1.33 -0.47
C PHE A 113 8.20 -1.66 1.02
N LYS A 114 7.74 -2.82 1.50
CA LYS A 114 7.92 -3.22 2.90
C LYS A 114 9.39 -3.33 3.31
N ASP A 115 10.24 -3.85 2.44
CA ASP A 115 11.70 -3.93 2.66
C ASP A 115 12.33 -2.54 2.74
N SER A 116 11.84 -1.57 1.98
CA SER A 116 12.31 -0.17 2.06
C SER A 116 12.00 0.45 3.43
N LEU A 117 10.82 0.18 4.00
CA LEU A 117 10.43 0.68 5.33
C LEU A 117 11.32 0.11 6.45
N GLN A 118 11.76 -1.15 6.30
CA GLN A 118 12.67 -1.78 7.25
C GLN A 118 14.08 -1.18 7.19
N ARG A 119 14.64 -1.00 5.98
CA ARG A 119 15.97 -0.39 5.77
C ARG A 119 16.06 1.05 6.27
N ASP A 120 14.99 1.81 6.12
CA ASP A 120 14.90 3.18 6.64
C ASP A 120 15.00 3.23 8.18
N SER A 121 14.43 2.23 8.85
CA SER A 121 14.46 2.14 10.31
C SER A 121 15.85 1.79 10.85
N SER A 122 16.57 0.88 10.20
CA SER A 122 17.92 0.46 10.61
C SER A 122 18.94 1.58 10.41
N THR A 123 18.83 2.33 9.31
CA THR A 123 19.71 3.46 9.00
C THR A 123 19.52 4.63 9.98
N ARG A 124 18.27 4.99 10.31
CA ARG A 124 17.97 6.02 11.33
C ARG A 124 18.41 5.58 12.72
N GLY A 125 18.20 4.32 13.08
CA GLY A 125 18.64 3.75 14.36
C GLY A 125 20.17 3.77 14.52
N HIS A 126 20.91 3.48 13.44
CA HIS A 126 22.36 3.52 13.45
C HIS A 126 22.91 4.96 13.58
N ARG A 127 22.33 5.92 12.84
CA ARG A 127 22.68 7.35 12.96
C ARG A 127 22.46 7.87 14.40
N ASN A 128 21.29 7.63 14.99
CA ASN A 128 20.99 8.04 16.37
C ASN A 128 21.96 7.44 17.40
N ARG A 129 22.38 6.17 17.24
CA ARG A 129 23.39 5.55 18.10
C ARG A 129 24.78 6.18 17.92
N LYS A 130 25.19 6.49 16.68
CA LYS A 130 26.49 7.10 16.38
C LYS A 130 26.58 8.52 16.94
N ASP A 131 25.52 9.31 16.84
CA ASP A 131 25.44 10.67 17.36
C ASP A 131 25.46 10.70 18.89
N LYS A 132 24.69 9.81 19.54
CA LYS A 132 24.76 9.61 21.01
C LYS A 132 26.17 9.22 21.47
N ARG A 133 26.86 8.33 20.74
CA ARG A 133 28.24 7.93 21.05
C ARG A 133 29.22 9.10 20.90
N LYS A 134 29.10 9.90 19.83
CA LYS A 134 29.92 11.12 19.62
C LYS A 134 29.70 12.14 20.74
N ALA A 135 28.45 12.42 21.09
CA ALA A 135 28.10 13.33 22.18
C ALA A 135 28.70 12.89 23.52
N LYS A 136 28.55 11.61 23.90
CA LYS A 136 29.17 11.05 25.12
C LYS A 136 30.69 11.18 25.13
N ARG A 137 31.34 10.98 23.97
CA ARG A 137 32.81 11.07 23.83
C ARG A 137 33.30 12.53 23.95
N ALA A 138 32.54 13.49 23.42
CA ALA A 138 32.82 14.92 23.55
C ALA A 138 32.71 15.40 25.02
N ILE A 139 31.67 14.97 25.73
CA ILE A 139 31.48 15.27 27.17
C ILE A 139 32.66 14.72 27.99
N ARG A 140 33.05 13.45 27.77
CA ARG A 140 34.21 12.84 28.45
C ARG A 140 35.51 13.61 28.20
N LYS A 141 35.76 14.07 26.98
CA LYS A 141 36.96 14.87 26.65
C LYS A 141 36.95 16.23 27.35
N LYS A 142 35.79 16.89 27.45
CA LYS A 142 35.65 18.19 28.13
C LYS A 142 35.90 18.08 29.63
N ASN A 143 35.41 17.02 30.28
CA ASN A 143 35.65 16.78 31.71
C ASN A 143 37.11 16.43 32.03
N ARG A 144 37.85 15.87 31.08
CA ARG A 144 39.27 15.49 31.24
C ARG A 144 40.24 16.67 31.08
N LYS A 145 39.80 17.79 30.49
CA LYS A 145 40.57 19.05 30.37
C LYS A 145 40.32 20.04 31.51
N LYS A 146 39.37 19.75 32.41
CA LYS A 146 39.03 20.57 33.60
C LYS A 146 39.65 20.02 34.90
N ARG A 147 40.43 18.95 34.80
CA ARG A 147 41.32 18.42 35.84
C ARG A 147 42.74 18.72 35.41
#